data_AF-A0A9E2AHZ4-F1
#
_entry.id   AF-A0A9E2AHZ4-F1
#
_cell.length_a   1.000
_cell.length_b   1.000
_cell.length_c   1.000
_cell.angle_alpha   90.00
_cell.angle_beta   90.00
_cell.angle_gamma   90.00
#
_symmetry.space_group_name_H-M   'P 1'
#
loop_
_entity.id
_entity.type
_entity.pdbx_description
1 polymer ?
#
loop_
_entity_poly.entity_id
_entity_poly.type
_entity_poly.pdbx_seq_one_letter_code
_entity_poly.pdbx_strand_id
1 'polypeptide(L)'
;MQDHLLEEEHIMYRDAVRDFIKKEVVPHAEQWEKDGVVARNVWTKAGAQGMLCMDFPEEYGGLGLKDFRYQAIVNEEMCKAGASGPGFILQNDIMAPYFLSYFTEEQKER
;
A
#
# COMPACT_ATOMS: atom_id res chain seq x y z
N MET A 1 3.41 -20.07 -8.52
CA MET A 1 2.03 -19.89 -9.01
C MET A 1 2.17 -19.22 -10.36
N GLN A 2 1.54 -19.72 -11.43
CA GLN A 2 1.54 -18.99 -12.71
C GLN A 2 0.48 -17.88 -12.61
N ASP A 3 0.95 -16.63 -12.59
CA ASP A 3 0.10 -15.44 -12.46
C ASP A 3 -0.46 -15.02 -13.82
N HIS A 4 -1.44 -15.78 -14.29
CA HIS A 4 -2.16 -15.56 -15.55
C HIS A 4 -3.04 -14.30 -15.55
N LEU A 5 -3.16 -13.61 -14.41
CA LEU A 5 -3.91 -12.36 -14.26
C LEU A 5 -3.04 -11.11 -14.36
N LEU A 6 -1.72 -11.24 -14.30
CA LEU A 6 -0.80 -10.10 -14.28
C LEU A 6 -0.21 -9.80 -15.65
N GLU A 7 -0.16 -8.52 -15.96
CA GLU A 7 0.53 -7.99 -17.15
C GLU A 7 1.94 -7.53 -16.79
N GLU A 8 2.74 -7.12 -17.77
CA GLU A 8 4.14 -6.73 -17.57
C GLU A 8 4.29 -5.60 -16.54
N GLU A 9 3.45 -4.56 -16.61
CA GLU A 9 3.44 -3.46 -15.64
C GLU A 9 3.17 -3.92 -14.21
N HIS A 10 2.29 -4.90 -14.03
CA HIS A 10 1.98 -5.48 -12.72
C HIS A 10 3.17 -6.25 -12.18
N ILE A 11 3.89 -6.97 -13.04
CA ILE A 11 5.09 -7.72 -12.65
C ILE A 11 6.20 -6.73 -12.23
N MET A 12 6.40 -5.64 -12.99
CA MET A 12 7.34 -4.58 -12.64
C MET A 12 6.99 -3.93 -11.30
N TYR A 13 5.70 -3.61 -11.09
CA TYR A 13 5.22 -3.05 -9.84
C TYR A 13 5.44 -4.01 -8.67
N ARG A 14 5.15 -5.31 -8.86
CA ARG A 14 5.41 -6.33 -7.84
C ARG A 14 6.88 -6.39 -7.44
N ASP A 15 7.80 -6.31 -8.40
CA ASP A 15 9.23 -6.31 -8.09
C ASP A 15 9.63 -5.05 -7.31
N ALA A 16 9.07 -3.88 -7.66
CA ALA A 16 9.27 -2.65 -6.90
C ALA A 16 8.74 -2.75 -5.46
N VAL A 17 7.53 -3.29 -5.28
CA VAL A 17 6.92 -3.55 -3.96
C VAL A 17 7.78 -4.50 -3.14
N ARG A 18 8.24 -5.60 -3.73
CA ARG A 18 9.10 -6.57 -3.06
C ARG A 18 10.41 -5.93 -2.59
N ASP A 19 11.02 -5.11 -3.44
CA ASP A 19 12.27 -4.41 -3.11
C ASP A 19 12.08 -3.38 -2.00
N PHE A 20 10.96 -2.64 -2.02
CA PHE A 20 10.59 -1.74 -0.94
C PHE A 20 10.45 -2.52 0.38
N ILE A 21 9.70 -3.62 0.39
CA ILE A 21 9.48 -4.43 1.59
C ILE A 21 10.81 -4.96 2.15
N LYS A 22 11.69 -5.49 1.28
CA LYS A 22 13.01 -5.99 1.68
C LYS A 22 13.91 -4.91 2.28
N LYS A 23 13.83 -3.67 1.79
CA LYS A 23 14.72 -2.57 2.21
C LYS A 23 14.16 -1.78 3.40
N GLU A 24 12.85 -1.57 3.43
CA GLU A 24 12.20 -0.57 4.27
C GLU A 24 11.26 -1.17 5.34
N VAL A 25 10.91 -2.45 5.21
CA VAL A 25 9.97 -3.12 6.13
C VAL A 25 10.67 -4.24 6.90
N VAL A 26 11.16 -5.26 6.19
CA VAL A 26 11.72 -6.49 6.80
C VAL A 26 12.83 -6.22 7.82
N PRO A 27 13.82 -5.32 7.58
CA PRO A 27 14.88 -5.07 8.55
C PRO A 27 14.41 -4.45 9.86
N HIS A 28 13.19 -3.90 9.90
CA HIS A 28 12.66 -3.15 11.03
C HIS A 28 11.47 -3.86 11.72
N ALA A 29 10.89 -4.89 11.09
CA ALA A 29 9.67 -5.55 11.54
C ALA A 29 9.78 -6.09 12.98
N GLU A 30 10.86 -6.82 13.32
CA GLU A 30 11.06 -7.37 14.66
C GLU A 30 11.13 -6.28 15.74
N GLN A 31 11.74 -5.14 15.42
CA GLN A 31 11.84 -4.02 16.36
C GLN A 31 10.47 -3.36 16.56
N TRP A 32 9.69 -3.16 15.49
CA TRP A 32 8.34 -2.61 15.59
C TRP A 32 7.40 -3.52 16.39
N GLU A 33 7.55 -4.83 16.27
CA GLU A 33 6.80 -5.79 17.09
C GLU A 33 7.15 -5.65 18.58
N LYS A 34 8.45 -5.54 18.90
CA LYS A 34 8.92 -5.30 20.28
C LYS A 34 8.43 -3.97 20.84
N ASP A 35 8.43 -2.93 20.02
CA ASP A 35 7.99 -1.58 20.41
C ASP A 35 6.46 -1.44 20.43
N GLY A 36 5.73 -2.39 19.83
CA GLY A 36 4.29 -2.37 19.68
C GLY A 36 3.78 -1.30 18.70
N VAL A 37 4.66 -0.71 17.89
CA VAL A 37 4.31 0.37 16.95
C VAL A 37 5.23 0.39 15.74
N VAL A 38 4.64 0.57 14.56
CA VAL A 38 5.38 0.74 13.30
C VAL A 38 5.86 2.18 13.16
N ALA A 39 7.11 2.36 12.74
CA ALA A 39 7.68 3.67 12.53
C ALA A 39 6.91 4.46 11.45
N ARG A 40 6.58 5.72 11.74
CA ARG A 40 5.80 6.58 10.82
C ARG A 40 6.49 6.80 9.47
N ASN A 41 7.83 6.79 9.43
CA ASN A 41 8.58 7.06 8.21
C ASN A 41 8.31 6.04 7.09
N VAL A 42 8.01 4.78 7.40
CA VAL A 42 7.74 3.76 6.38
C VAL A 42 6.48 4.09 5.58
N TRP A 43 5.49 4.72 6.22
CA TRP A 43 4.27 5.20 5.56
C TRP A 43 4.57 6.33 4.57
N THR A 44 5.38 7.31 4.98
CA THR A 44 5.79 8.40 4.09
C THR A 44 6.57 7.86 2.88
N LYS A 45 7.48 6.90 3.09
CA LYS A 45 8.22 6.27 2.01
C LYS A 45 7.31 5.46 1.08
N ALA A 46 6.36 4.69 1.62
CA ALA A 46 5.39 3.93 0.84
C ALA A 46 4.50 4.84 -0.03
N GLY A 47 4.03 5.95 0.53
CA GLY A 47 3.27 6.96 -0.22
C GLY A 47 4.10 7.59 -1.34
N ALA A 48 5.37 7.95 -1.09
CA ALA A 48 6.26 8.50 -2.10
C ALA A 48 6.60 7.51 -3.24
N GLN A 49 6.48 6.20 -2.99
CA GLN A 49 6.63 5.15 -4.00
C GLN A 49 5.31 4.78 -4.68
N GLY A 50 4.23 5.52 -4.40
CA GLY A 50 2.91 5.26 -4.99
C GLY A 50 2.29 3.94 -4.54
N MET A 51 2.57 3.47 -3.32
CA MET A 51 2.01 2.20 -2.80
C MET A 51 0.75 2.40 -1.95
N LEU A 52 0.41 3.65 -1.63
CA LEU A 52 -0.74 4.01 -0.81
C LEU A 52 -1.78 4.75 -1.65
N CYS A 53 -3.06 4.42 -1.47
CA CYS A 53 -4.20 5.08 -2.12
C CYS A 53 -4.03 5.27 -3.65
N MET A 54 -3.48 4.26 -4.34
CA MET A 54 -3.16 4.33 -5.78
C MET A 54 -4.37 4.63 -6.67
N ASP A 55 -5.53 4.14 -6.28
CA ASP A 55 -6.79 4.29 -7.00
C ASP A 55 -7.47 5.63 -6.73
N PHE A 56 -6.94 6.45 -5.82
CA PHE A 56 -7.49 7.77 -5.56
C PHE A 56 -7.31 8.69 -6.77
N PRO A 57 -8.26 9.62 -7.00
CA PRO A 57 -8.09 10.67 -8.00
C PRO A 57 -6.83 11.51 -7.75
N GLU A 58 -6.26 12.04 -8.83
CA GLU A 58 -5.05 12.89 -8.79
C GLU A 58 -5.24 14.15 -7.93
N GLU A 59 -6.47 14.69 -7.82
CA GLU A 59 -6.77 15.85 -6.97
C GLU A 59 -6.48 15.59 -5.48
N TYR A 60 -6.50 14.32 -5.05
CA TYR A 60 -6.14 13.88 -3.70
C TYR A 60 -4.70 13.32 -3.64
N GLY A 61 -3.91 13.47 -4.71
CA GLY A 61 -2.54 12.97 -4.80
C GLY A 61 -2.41 11.48 -5.11
N GLY A 62 -3.50 10.82 -5.53
CA GLY A 62 -3.48 9.43 -6.01
C GLY A 62 -3.02 9.32 -7.47
N LEU A 63 -3.02 8.09 -8.00
CA LEU A 63 -2.60 7.78 -9.36
C LEU A 63 -3.77 7.47 -10.31
N GLY A 64 -5.02 7.49 -9.80
CA GLY A 64 -6.22 7.15 -10.58
C GLY A 64 -6.26 5.70 -11.08
N LEU A 65 -5.42 4.81 -10.56
CA LEU A 65 -5.30 3.42 -11.02
C LEU A 65 -6.52 2.60 -10.57
N LYS A 66 -7.56 2.52 -11.40
CA LYS A 66 -8.77 1.73 -11.15
C LYS A 66 -8.57 0.25 -11.49
N ASP A 67 -7.55 -0.36 -10.92
CA ASP A 67 -7.23 -1.78 -11.08
C ASP A 67 -6.79 -2.41 -9.76
N PHE A 68 -7.61 -3.34 -9.26
CA PHE A 68 -7.39 -3.98 -7.96
C PHE A 68 -6.14 -4.87 -7.91
N ARG A 69 -5.59 -5.27 -9.06
CA ARG A 69 -4.37 -6.09 -9.12
C ARG A 69 -3.19 -5.40 -8.45
N TYR A 70 -3.11 -4.07 -8.51
CA TYR A 70 -2.06 -3.31 -7.82
C TYR A 70 -2.17 -3.41 -6.30
N GLN A 71 -3.36 -3.26 -5.73
CA GLN A 71 -3.58 -3.46 -4.29
C GLN A 71 -3.31 -4.91 -3.87
N ALA A 72 -3.80 -5.87 -4.66
CA ALA A 72 -3.57 -7.29 -4.43
C ALA A 72 -2.07 -7.63 -4.38
N ILE A 73 -1.25 -7.03 -5.26
CA ILE A 73 0.21 -7.21 -5.26
C ILE A 73 0.85 -6.72 -3.95
N VAL A 74 0.46 -5.54 -3.45
CA VAL A 74 0.96 -5.03 -2.16
C VAL A 74 0.62 -6.02 -1.05
N ASN A 75 -0.63 -6.48 -1.02
CA ASN A 75 -1.12 -7.41 -0.01
C ASN A 75 -0.37 -8.73 -0.05
N GLU A 76 -0.21 -9.32 -1.23
CA GLU A 76 0.51 -10.58 -1.43
C GLU A 76 1.96 -10.49 -0.97
N GLU A 77 2.70 -9.46 -1.39
CA GLU A 77 4.12 -9.36 -1.06
C GLU A 77 4.34 -9.05 0.43
N MET A 78 3.46 -8.26 1.06
CA MET A 78 3.48 -8.04 2.52
C MET A 78 3.22 -9.34 3.30
N CYS A 79 2.23 -10.12 2.87
CA CYS A 79 1.92 -11.43 3.46
C CYS A 79 3.05 -12.44 3.25
N LYS A 80 3.63 -12.51 2.05
CA LYS A 80 4.79 -13.38 1.73
C LYS A 80 6.00 -13.05 2.61
N ALA A 81 6.21 -11.77 2.91
CA ALA A 81 7.29 -11.33 3.80
C ALA A 81 7.01 -11.57 5.28
N GLY A 82 5.78 -11.94 5.66
CA GLY A 82 5.37 -12.08 7.06
C GLY A 82 5.41 -10.76 7.83
N ALA A 83 5.38 -9.62 7.14
CA ALA A 83 5.63 -8.30 7.71
C ALA A 83 4.42 -7.37 7.53
N SER A 84 3.22 -7.85 7.86
CA SER A 84 1.96 -7.11 7.69
C SER A 84 1.73 -5.99 8.72
N GLY A 85 2.63 -5.83 9.70
CA GLY A 85 2.54 -4.84 10.77
C GLY A 85 2.19 -3.41 10.33
N PRO A 86 2.74 -2.88 9.21
CA PRO A 86 2.37 -1.56 8.71
C PRO A 86 0.90 -1.40 8.34
N GLY A 87 0.14 -2.46 8.05
CA GLY A 87 -1.30 -2.34 7.84
C GLY A 87 -1.72 -1.56 6.58
N PHE A 88 -0.87 -1.48 5.55
CA PHE A 88 -1.20 -0.80 4.28
C PHE A 88 -2.47 -1.33 3.63
N ILE A 89 -2.74 -2.63 3.78
CA ILE A 89 -3.97 -3.30 3.33
C ILE A 89 -5.21 -2.60 3.89
N LEU A 90 -5.23 -2.37 5.21
CA LEU A 90 -6.34 -1.70 5.89
C LEU A 90 -6.50 -0.26 5.38
N GLN A 91 -5.39 0.46 5.19
CA GLN A 91 -5.45 1.82 4.67
C GLN A 91 -6.02 1.86 3.25
N ASN A 92 -5.46 1.09 2.32
CA ASN A 92 -5.77 1.16 0.90
C ASN A 92 -7.15 0.58 0.57
N ASP A 93 -7.49 -0.56 1.18
CA ASP A 93 -8.60 -1.38 0.69
C ASP A 93 -9.87 -1.23 1.55
N ILE A 94 -9.72 -0.65 2.75
CA ILE A 94 -10.80 -0.56 3.73
C ILE A 94 -11.03 0.88 4.16
N MET A 95 -10.04 1.57 4.71
CA MET A 95 -10.25 2.91 5.28
C MET A 95 -10.39 3.98 4.19
N ALA A 96 -9.46 4.02 3.23
CA ALA A 96 -9.44 5.04 2.20
C ALA A 96 -10.68 4.99 1.27
N PRO A 97 -11.21 3.84 0.83
CA PRO A 97 -12.40 3.82 -0.03
C PRO A 97 -13.65 4.47 0.59
N TYR A 98 -13.77 4.48 1.93
CA TYR A 98 -14.86 5.15 2.63
C TYR A 98 -14.77 6.68 2.50
N PHE A 99 -13.55 7.23 2.47
CA PHE A 99 -13.32 8.65 2.23
C PHE A 99 -13.93 9.08 0.89
N LEU A 100 -13.65 8.33 -0.19
CA LEU A 100 -14.19 8.67 -1.50
C LEU A 100 -15.70 8.48 -1.58
N SER A 101 -16.20 7.40 -0.97
CA SER A 101 -17.59 6.96 -1.16
C SER A 101 -18.60 7.66 -0.27
N TYR A 102 -18.19 8.07 0.93
CA TYR A 102 -19.15 8.46 1.98
C TYR A 102 -18.88 9.82 2.61
N PHE A 103 -17.70 10.41 2.39
CA PHE A 103 -17.41 11.70 3.00
C PHE A 103 -18.10 12.82 2.23
N THR A 104 -18.59 13.83 2.95
CA THR A 104 -19.03 15.08 2.35
C THR A 104 -17.83 15.87 1.82
N GLU A 105 -18.05 16.81 0.90
CA GLU A 105 -16.97 17.68 0.41
C GLU A 105 -16.29 18.44 1.56
N GLU A 106 -17.06 18.95 2.53
CA GLU A 106 -16.51 19.60 3.74
C GLU A 106 -15.60 18.65 4.55
N GLN A 107 -15.91 17.35 4.60
CA GLN A 107 -15.06 16.37 5.28
C GLN A 107 -13.79 16.05 4.48
N LYS A 108 -13.82 16.15 3.16
CA LYS A 108 -12.68 15.88 2.28
C LYS A 108 -11.67 17.04 2.23
N GLU A 109 -12.13 18.27 2.50
CA GLU A 109 -11.27 19.47 2.55
C GLU A 109 -10.47 19.64 3.86
N ARG A 110 -10.70 18.80 4.88
CA ARG A 110 -10.04 18.86 6.20
C ARG A 110 -8.80 17.95 6.29
#